data_AF-A0A1H9M7L7-F1
#
_entry.id   AF-A0A1H9M7L7-F1
#
_cell.length_a   1.000
_cell.length_b   1.000
_cell.length_c   1.000
_cell.angle_alpha   90.00
_cell.angle_beta   90.00
_cell.angle_gamma   90.00
#
_symmetry.space_group_name_H-M   'P 1'
#
loop_
_entity.id
_entity.type
_entity.pdbx_description
1 polymer ?
#
loop_
_entity_poly.entity_id
_entity_poly.type
_entity_poly.pdbx_seq_one_letter_code
_entity_poly.pdbx_strand_id
1 'polypeptide(L)'
;MTDTSDTDSVLEPDDLALEGDHVRRLDENQYVIRADADELNTRQFPAGDGIDGPSPSAVDTPEAAGALADAPEPHGVDIALKTDGEIARHRATSHDVREVFVDLLTWYAGQLDDDLSPSEALRVMLAASDLDV
;
A
#
# COMPACT_ATOMS: atom_id res chain seq x y z
N MET A 1 -31.50 -12.81 25.92
CA MET A 1 -31.92 -12.47 24.55
C MET A 1 -30.68 -11.86 23.90
N THR A 2 -30.09 -12.60 22.98
CA THR A 2 -28.91 -12.24 22.17
C THR A 2 -29.26 -11.07 21.26
N ASP A 3 -28.39 -10.06 21.22
CA ASP A 3 -28.26 -9.23 20.02
C ASP A 3 -26.77 -8.98 19.79
N THR A 4 -26.27 -9.66 18.77
CA THR A 4 -24.92 -9.67 18.22
C THR A 4 -25.03 -8.98 16.87
N SER A 5 -24.62 -7.72 16.76
CA SER A 5 -24.43 -7.00 15.49
C SER A 5 -23.62 -5.71 15.73
N ASP A 6 -22.36 -5.88 16.11
CA ASP A 6 -21.33 -4.80 16.10
C ASP A 6 -20.25 -5.18 15.08
N THR A 7 -20.70 -5.71 13.93
CA THR A 7 -19.88 -6.16 12.78
C THR A 7 -20.32 -5.43 11.52
N ASP A 8 -20.73 -4.16 11.67
CA ASP A 8 -21.38 -3.38 10.59
C ASP A 8 -20.38 -2.46 9.86
N SER A 9 -19.09 -2.82 9.83
CA SER A 9 -18.08 -2.05 9.08
C SER A 9 -16.90 -2.90 8.60
N VAL A 10 -17.06 -4.21 8.49
CA VAL A 10 -16.04 -5.10 7.92
C VAL A 10 -16.76 -6.03 6.95
N LEU A 11 -16.47 -5.87 5.66
CA LEU A 11 -16.92 -6.80 4.64
C LEU A 11 -16.19 -8.13 4.84
N GLU A 12 -16.93 -9.24 4.82
CA GLU A 12 -16.32 -10.57 4.85
C GLU A 12 -15.62 -10.86 3.52
N PRO A 13 -14.59 -11.72 3.48
CA PRO A 13 -13.84 -12.00 2.26
C PRO A 13 -14.69 -12.49 1.08
N ASP A 14 -15.83 -13.15 1.35
CA ASP A 14 -16.77 -13.59 0.32
C ASP A 14 -17.63 -12.44 -0.25
N ASP A 15 -17.75 -11.32 0.47
CA ASP A 15 -18.47 -10.12 0.02
C ASP A 15 -17.61 -9.22 -0.91
N LEU A 16 -16.30 -9.45 -0.96
CA LEU A 16 -15.34 -8.77 -1.84
C LEU A 16 -15.34 -9.32 -3.28
N ALA A 17 -16.51 -9.72 -3.77
CA ALA A 17 -16.67 -10.22 -5.13
C ALA A 17 -16.60 -9.08 -6.16
N LEU A 18 -15.79 -9.25 -7.21
CA LEU A 18 -15.57 -8.23 -8.26
C LEU A 18 -16.75 -8.04 -9.23
N GLU A 19 -17.87 -8.75 -9.00
CA GLU A 19 -19.02 -8.83 -9.90
C GLU A 19 -20.29 -8.15 -9.33
N GLY A 20 -20.19 -7.46 -8.18
CA GLY A 20 -21.32 -6.80 -7.51
C GLY A 20 -21.61 -5.37 -7.98
N ASP A 21 -22.83 -4.87 -7.72
CA ASP A 21 -23.27 -3.50 -8.04
C ASP A 21 -22.44 -2.40 -7.34
N HIS A 22 -21.76 -2.75 -6.26
CA HIS A 22 -20.84 -1.87 -5.51
C HIS A 22 -19.46 -1.77 -6.17
N VAL A 23 -19.19 -2.53 -7.23
CA VAL A 23 -17.91 -2.58 -7.94
C VAL A 23 -17.99 -1.79 -9.25
N ARG A 24 -17.14 -0.76 -9.38
CA ARG A 24 -16.97 -0.01 -10.62
C ARG A 24 -15.58 -0.28 -11.20
N ARG A 25 -15.53 -0.77 -12.44
CA ARG A 25 -14.27 -0.92 -13.17
C ARG A 25 -13.69 0.43 -13.55
N LEU A 26 -12.42 0.63 -13.23
CA LEU A 26 -11.64 1.80 -13.64
C LEU A 26 -10.87 1.48 -14.93
N ASP A 27 -10.11 0.38 -14.93
CA ASP A 27 -9.26 -0.08 -16.04
C ASP A 27 -9.13 -1.62 -16.09
N GLU A 28 -8.32 -2.16 -17.00
CA GLU A 28 -7.99 -3.59 -17.04
C GLU A 28 -7.33 -4.01 -15.72
N ASN A 29 -8.03 -4.85 -14.96
CA ASN A 29 -7.63 -5.32 -13.62
C ASN A 29 -7.66 -4.27 -12.49
N GLN A 30 -8.33 -3.13 -12.68
CA GLN A 30 -8.51 -2.12 -11.62
C GLN A 30 -10.00 -1.86 -11.33
N TYR A 31 -10.40 -2.04 -10.07
CA TYR A 31 -11.78 -1.93 -9.62
C TYR A 31 -11.89 -1.07 -8.36
N VAL A 32 -12.96 -0.29 -8.27
CA VAL A 32 -13.32 0.51 -7.09
C VAL A 32 -14.55 -0.13 -6.44
N ILE A 33 -14.41 -0.50 -5.17
CA ILE A 33 -15.47 -1.13 -4.36
C ILE A 33 -16.01 -0.05 -3.41
N ARG A 34 -17.31 0.24 -3.49
CA ARG A 34 -17.98 1.13 -2.55
C ARG A 34 -18.49 0.30 -1.38
N ALA A 35 -18.03 0.59 -0.17
CA ALA A 35 -18.76 0.15 1.00
C ALA A 35 -20.01 1.03 1.10
N ASP A 36 -21.21 0.45 1.00
CA ASP A 36 -22.47 1.15 1.23
C ASP A 36 -22.56 1.54 2.71
N ALA A 37 -21.95 2.68 3.04
CA ALA A 37 -22.26 3.47 4.22
C ALA A 37 -23.14 4.64 3.77
N ASP A 38 -24.37 4.32 3.36
CA ASP A 38 -25.41 5.31 3.11
C ASP A 38 -25.84 5.92 4.46
N GLU A 39 -24.99 6.81 5.01
CA GLU A 39 -25.34 7.91 5.93
C GLU A 39 -24.16 8.84 6.33
N LEU A 40 -23.01 8.85 5.64
CA LEU A 40 -21.90 9.78 5.96
C LEU A 40 -21.48 10.73 4.83
N ASN A 41 -22.44 11.20 4.01
CA ASN A 41 -22.17 12.32 3.10
C ASN A 41 -23.28 13.37 3.06
N THR A 42 -23.40 14.13 4.15
CA THR A 42 -23.75 15.57 4.09
C THR A 42 -23.13 16.28 5.29
N ARG A 43 -21.80 16.46 5.30
CA ARG A 43 -21.21 17.62 5.98
C ARG A 43 -21.07 18.74 4.96
N GLN A 44 -22.19 19.43 4.80
CA GLN A 44 -22.29 20.80 4.32
C GLN A 44 -21.06 21.60 4.77
N PHE A 45 -20.21 22.05 3.85
CA PHE A 45 -19.15 23.00 4.13
C PHE A 45 -19.77 24.27 4.73
N PRO A 46 -19.54 24.62 6.01
CA PRO A 46 -19.73 25.99 6.43
C PRO A 46 -18.47 26.75 6.03
N ALA A 47 -18.61 27.78 5.21
CA ALA A 47 -17.58 28.81 5.13
C ALA A 47 -17.47 29.43 6.54
N GLY A 48 -16.41 29.09 7.26
CA GLY A 48 -16.23 29.48 8.65
C GLY A 48 -14.75 29.41 9.04
N ASP A 49 -14.24 30.58 9.41
CA ASP A 49 -12.89 30.91 9.85
C ASP A 49 -12.35 29.95 10.94
N GLY A 50 -11.03 29.75 10.92
CA GLY A 50 -10.36 28.52 11.35
C GLY A 50 -10.39 28.15 12.84
N ILE A 51 -10.19 26.85 13.10
CA ILE A 51 -9.56 26.30 14.32
C ILE A 51 -8.87 24.98 13.94
N ASP A 52 -7.60 24.89 14.33
CA ASP A 52 -6.66 23.78 14.25
C ASP A 52 -7.20 22.51 14.96
N GLY A 53 -7.10 21.36 14.30
CA GLY A 53 -7.49 20.05 14.85
C GLY A 53 -6.94 18.91 13.99
N PRO A 54 -6.33 17.87 14.58
CA PRO A 54 -5.63 16.84 13.82
C PRO A 54 -6.61 16.02 13.00
N SER A 55 -6.47 16.12 11.67
CA SER A 55 -7.23 15.31 10.72
C SER A 55 -6.90 13.83 10.94
N PRO A 56 -7.91 12.93 11.06
CA PRO A 56 -7.65 11.51 11.14
C PRO A 56 -7.00 11.06 9.83
N SER A 57 -5.79 10.51 9.94
CA SER A 57 -4.98 10.02 8.83
C SER A 57 -5.81 9.12 7.91
N ALA A 58 -6.11 9.63 6.72
CA ALA A 58 -6.49 8.79 5.60
C ALA A 58 -5.33 7.83 5.33
N VAL A 59 -5.64 6.56 5.07
CA VAL A 59 -4.66 5.60 4.58
C VAL A 59 -4.35 6.00 3.13
N ASP A 60 -3.41 6.93 2.96
CA ASP A 60 -2.99 7.50 1.68
C ASP A 60 -2.20 6.47 0.85
N THR A 61 -2.94 5.64 0.11
CA THR A 61 -2.39 4.73 -0.91
C THR A 61 -2.29 5.33 -2.34
N PRO A 62 -2.94 6.47 -2.72
CA PRO A 62 -2.65 7.15 -3.99
C PRO A 62 -1.47 8.14 -3.93
N GLU A 63 -1.11 8.66 -2.76
CA GLU A 63 -0.04 9.65 -2.60
C GLU A 63 1.37 9.05 -2.87
N ALA A 64 1.51 7.76 -2.63
CA ALA A 64 2.73 6.97 -2.82
C ALA A 64 3.27 7.02 -4.26
N ALA A 65 2.40 6.67 -5.21
CA ALA A 65 2.76 6.59 -6.62
C ALA A 65 2.95 7.99 -7.24
N GLY A 66 2.15 8.97 -6.80
CA GLY A 66 2.32 10.37 -7.21
C GLY A 66 3.68 10.92 -6.79
N ALA A 67 4.07 10.72 -5.54
CA ALA A 67 5.34 11.21 -5.03
C ALA A 67 6.58 10.57 -5.69
N LEU A 68 6.47 9.34 -6.21
CA LEU A 68 7.54 8.71 -6.99
C LEU A 68 7.61 9.27 -8.41
N ALA A 69 6.46 9.57 -9.03
CA ALA A 69 6.39 10.19 -10.36
C ALA A 69 6.87 11.65 -10.36
N ASP A 70 6.69 12.36 -9.25
CA ASP A 70 7.15 13.74 -9.07
C ASP A 70 8.63 13.85 -8.67
N ALA A 71 9.32 12.72 -8.43
CA ALA A 71 10.72 12.72 -8.05
C ALA A 71 11.61 13.29 -9.18
N PRO A 72 12.61 14.13 -8.86
CA PRO A 72 13.48 14.72 -9.87
C PRO A 72 14.46 13.71 -10.48
N GLU A 73 14.76 12.62 -9.76
CA GLU A 73 15.62 11.55 -10.26
C GLU A 73 14.90 10.66 -11.28
N PRO A 74 15.59 10.20 -12.34
CA PRO A 74 14.99 9.37 -13.39
C PRO A 74 14.70 7.93 -12.97
N HIS A 75 15.24 7.46 -11.85
CA HIS A 75 15.06 6.11 -11.36
C HIS A 75 14.59 6.13 -9.91
N GLY A 76 13.61 5.29 -9.60
CA GLY A 76 13.17 5.12 -8.23
C GLY A 76 12.25 3.92 -8.04
N VAL A 77 12.11 3.51 -6.78
CA VAL A 77 11.23 2.43 -6.32
C VAL A 77 10.51 2.88 -5.06
N ASP A 78 9.23 2.52 -4.95
CA ASP A 78 8.44 2.59 -3.72
C ASP A 78 7.82 1.21 -3.52
N ILE A 79 8.19 0.54 -2.43
CA ILE A 79 7.76 -0.82 -2.14
C ILE A 79 7.19 -0.89 -0.73
N ALA A 80 6.08 -1.60 -0.60
CA ALA A 80 5.52 -1.98 0.69
C ALA A 80 5.53 -3.51 0.79
N LEU A 81 6.05 -4.03 1.89
CA LEU A 81 6.13 -5.45 2.18
C LEU A 81 5.39 -5.73 3.49
N LYS A 82 4.50 -6.73 3.47
CA LYS A 82 3.81 -7.20 4.67
C LYS A 82 4.40 -8.52 5.13
N THR A 83 4.96 -8.55 6.33
CA THR A 83 5.55 -9.74 6.95
C THR A 83 5.08 -9.80 8.41
N ASP A 84 4.64 -10.97 8.87
CA ASP A 84 4.18 -11.19 10.26
C ASP A 84 3.15 -10.19 10.79
N GLY A 85 2.32 -9.65 9.90
CA GLY A 85 1.30 -8.66 10.24
C GLY A 85 1.79 -7.21 10.32
N GLU A 86 3.09 -6.99 10.18
CA GLU A 86 3.70 -5.67 10.07
C GLU A 86 3.88 -5.27 8.59
N ILE A 87 3.77 -3.96 8.30
CA ILE A 87 4.00 -3.41 6.97
C ILE A 87 5.26 -2.55 7.03
N ALA A 88 6.30 -3.00 6.34
CA ALA A 88 7.49 -2.20 6.08
C ALA A 88 7.34 -1.49 4.73
N ARG A 89 7.74 -0.23 4.66
CA ARG A 89 7.73 0.55 3.42
C ARG A 89 9.11 1.14 3.18
N HIS A 90 9.54 1.10 1.93
CA HIS A 90 10.82 1.64 1.50
C HIS A 90 10.69 2.42 0.21
N ARG A 91 11.43 3.53 0.14
CA ARG A 91 11.49 4.39 -1.03
C ARG A 91 12.93 4.79 -1.30
N ALA A 92 13.34 4.65 -2.55
CA ALA A 92 14.66 5.07 -3.01
C ALA A 92 14.56 5.71 -4.39
N THR A 93 15.26 6.83 -4.60
CA THR A 93 15.39 7.50 -5.90
C THR A 93 16.87 7.83 -6.16
N SER A 94 17.33 7.68 -7.41
CA SER A 94 18.70 8.02 -7.81
C SER A 94 18.82 8.28 -9.31
N HIS A 95 19.89 8.97 -9.69
CA HIS A 95 20.32 9.10 -11.09
C HIS A 95 21.01 7.83 -11.62
N ASP A 96 21.38 6.87 -10.77
CA ASP A 96 21.91 5.56 -11.16
C ASP A 96 20.97 4.44 -10.71
N VAL A 97 20.43 3.68 -11.68
CA VAL A 97 19.55 2.54 -11.41
C VAL A 97 20.19 1.48 -10.50
N ARG A 98 21.53 1.35 -10.53
CA ARG A 98 22.25 0.39 -9.69
C ARG A 98 22.22 0.80 -8.22
N GLU A 99 22.23 2.09 -7.92
CA GLU A 99 22.13 2.58 -6.53
C GLU A 99 20.74 2.26 -5.97
N VAL A 100 19.67 2.54 -6.73
CA VAL A 100 18.29 2.19 -6.34
C VAL A 100 18.17 0.69 -6.07
N PHE A 101 18.76 -0.14 -6.94
CA PHE A 101 18.71 -1.59 -6.79
C PHE A 101 19.49 -2.10 -5.58
N VAL A 102 20.71 -1.62 -5.35
CA VAL A 102 21.53 -2.00 -4.19
C VAL A 102 20.85 -1.59 -2.89
N ASP A 103 20.27 -0.39 -2.86
CA ASP A 103 19.54 0.12 -1.71
C ASP A 103 18.28 -0.73 -1.41
N LEU A 104 17.49 -1.05 -2.43
CA LEU A 104 16.36 -1.97 -2.32
C LEU A 104 16.76 -3.35 -1.78
N LEU A 105 17.85 -3.93 -2.31
CA LEU A 105 18.33 -5.24 -1.84
C LEU A 105 18.85 -5.19 -0.41
N THR A 106 19.49 -4.09 -0.02
CA THR A 106 19.98 -3.89 1.34
C THR A 106 18.82 -3.80 2.31
N TRP A 107 17.79 -3.04 1.97
CA TRP A 107 16.55 -2.98 2.74
C TRP A 107 15.85 -4.34 2.82
N TYR A 108 15.72 -5.05 1.70
CA TYR A 108 15.08 -6.36 1.65
C TYR A 108 15.82 -7.40 2.52
N ALA A 109 17.16 -7.37 2.52
CA ALA A 109 17.96 -8.25 3.35
C ALA A 109 17.65 -8.05 4.84
N GLY A 110 17.61 -6.79 5.31
CA GLY A 110 17.22 -6.48 6.69
C GLY A 110 15.79 -6.90 7.05
N GLN A 111 14.88 -6.97 6.07
CA GLN A 111 13.53 -7.48 6.32
C GLN A 111 13.46 -9.01 6.46
N LEU A 112 14.43 -9.73 5.89
CA LEU A 112 14.55 -11.19 6.07
C LEU A 112 15.22 -11.53 7.40
N ASP A 113 16.37 -10.89 7.67
CA ASP A 113 17.15 -11.05 8.89
C ASP A 113 18.19 -9.90 8.97
N ASP A 114 18.31 -9.26 10.12
CA ASP A 114 19.20 -8.11 10.34
C ASP A 114 20.69 -8.42 10.08
N ASP A 115 21.10 -9.69 10.21
CA ASP A 115 22.47 -10.14 9.98
C ASP A 115 22.71 -10.65 8.53
N LEU A 116 21.67 -10.68 7.69
CA LEU A 116 21.77 -11.19 6.33
C LEU A 116 22.40 -10.17 5.38
N SER A 117 23.47 -10.56 4.67
CA SER A 117 24.03 -9.68 3.66
C SER A 117 23.12 -9.58 2.41
N PRO A 118 23.16 -8.45 1.67
CA PRO A 118 22.38 -8.29 0.43
C PRO A 118 22.66 -9.40 -0.60
N SER A 119 23.90 -9.85 -0.68
CA SER A 119 24.33 -10.95 -1.56
C SER A 119 23.77 -12.31 -1.14
N GLU A 120 23.54 -12.53 0.16
CA GLU A 120 22.89 -13.73 0.68
C GLU A 120 21.39 -13.72 0.41
N ALA A 121 20.73 -12.60 0.65
CA ALA A 121 19.32 -12.41 0.32
C ALA A 121 19.05 -12.69 -1.16
N LEU A 122 19.92 -12.19 -2.06
CA LEU A 122 19.85 -12.49 -3.49
C LEU A 122 19.97 -13.99 -3.80
N ARG A 123 20.91 -14.69 -3.16
CA ARG A 123 21.08 -16.15 -3.36
C ARG A 123 19.85 -16.93 -2.93
N VAL A 124 19.24 -16.55 -1.81
CA VAL A 124 17.99 -17.15 -1.33
C VAL A 124 16.85 -16.88 -2.30
N MET A 125 16.70 -15.63 -2.76
CA MET A 125 15.68 -15.24 -3.72
C MET A 125 15.82 -16.02 -5.04
N LEU A 126 17.05 -16.10 -5.57
CA LEU A 126 17.35 -16.86 -6.79
C LEU A 126 17.04 -18.35 -6.64
N ALA A 127 17.41 -18.95 -5.50
CA ALA A 127 17.12 -20.35 -5.22
C ALA A 127 15.61 -20.64 -5.07
N ALA A 128 14.84 -19.65 -4.62
CA ALA A 128 13.39 -19.76 -4.49
C ALA A 128 12.63 -19.45 -5.79
N SER A 129 13.28 -18.78 -6.74
CA SER A 129 12.69 -18.40 -8.03
C SER A 129 12.98 -19.40 -9.14
N ASP A 130 12.02 -19.58 -10.06
CA ASP A 130 12.18 -20.38 -11.30
C ASP A 130 12.91 -19.58 -12.39
N LEU A 131 13.90 -18.78 -11.98
CA LEU A 131 14.76 -18.02 -12.88
C LEU A 131 15.92 -18.91 -13.29
N ASP A 132 15.91 -19.39 -14.53
CA ASP A 132 17.08 -20.02 -15.15
C ASP A 132 18.19 -18.95 -15.26
N VAL A 133 19.28 -19.15 -14.50
CA VAL A 133 20.48 -18.29 -14.47
C VAL A 133 21.67 -18.94 -15.14
#